data_AF-A0A3A1Y0G1-F1
#
_entry.id   AF-A0A3A1Y0G1-F1
#
_cell.length_a   1.000
_cell.length_b   1.000
_cell.length_c   1.000
_cell.angle_alpha   90.00
_cell.angle_beta   90.00
_cell.angle_gamma   90.00
#
_symmetry.space_group_name_H-M   'P 1'
#
loop_
_entity.id
_entity.type
_entity.pdbx_description
1 polymer ?
#
loop_
_entity_poly.entity_id
_entity_poly.type
_entity_poly.pdbx_seq_one_letter_code
_entity_poly.pdbx_strand_id
1 'polypeptide(L)'
;MKIKTALVSSLAVATAFVSFNANASSNDPATAYHDYYKMSAEQKATANTEVKTIEVNGKSIQASVRASESGIVDIALDSPANFTYYTVGNLIVKAPADMLLTDINASLTALGYEQQVSNVGYLMNQVQINKKS
;
A
#
# COMPACT_ATOMS: atom_id res chain seq x y z
N MET A 1 -55.48 -4.92 -1.18
CA MET A 1 -54.35 -5.87 -1.26
C MET A 1 -53.38 -5.37 -2.31
N LYS A 2 -52.15 -4.97 -1.94
CA LYS A 2 -51.13 -4.48 -2.86
C LYS A 2 -49.90 -5.37 -2.77
N ILE A 3 -49.52 -5.95 -3.90
CA ILE A 3 -48.50 -6.99 -4.04
C ILE A 3 -47.11 -6.34 -3.96
N LYS A 4 -46.24 -6.90 -3.12
CA LYS A 4 -44.81 -6.54 -3.03
C LYS A 4 -44.09 -7.13 -4.23
N THR A 5 -43.56 -6.31 -5.11
CA THR A 5 -42.73 -6.76 -6.23
C THR A 5 -41.27 -6.68 -5.82
N ALA A 6 -40.65 -7.84 -5.60
CA ALA A 6 -39.22 -7.95 -5.38
C ALA A 6 -38.49 -7.71 -6.71
N LEU A 7 -37.50 -6.83 -6.69
CA LEU A 7 -36.62 -6.54 -7.82
C LEU A 7 -35.62 -7.70 -7.95
N VAL A 8 -35.81 -8.55 -8.96
CA VAL A 8 -34.85 -9.59 -9.33
C VAL A 8 -33.84 -8.98 -10.29
N SER A 9 -32.67 -8.58 -9.77
CA SER A 9 -31.51 -8.20 -10.58
C SER A 9 -30.79 -9.46 -11.05
N SER A 10 -31.05 -9.89 -12.29
CA SER A 10 -30.30 -10.95 -12.95
C SER A 10 -28.90 -10.43 -13.31
N LEU A 11 -27.88 -10.93 -12.61
CA LEU A 11 -26.48 -10.66 -12.92
C LEU A 11 -26.09 -11.42 -14.20
N ALA A 12 -25.87 -10.70 -15.30
CA ALA A 12 -25.36 -11.29 -16.53
C ALA A 12 -23.88 -11.66 -16.34
N VAL A 13 -23.59 -12.97 -16.23
CA VAL A 13 -22.22 -13.48 -16.24
C VAL A 13 -21.74 -13.47 -17.69
N ALA A 14 -20.94 -12.46 -18.05
CA ALA A 14 -20.20 -12.47 -19.31
C ALA A 14 -19.00 -13.42 -19.14
N THR A 15 -19.14 -14.67 -19.57
CA THR A 15 -17.99 -15.56 -19.76
C THR A 15 -17.22 -15.09 -20.99
N ALA A 16 -16.14 -14.33 -20.79
CA ALA A 16 -15.18 -14.08 -21.84
C ALA A 16 -14.45 -15.40 -22.16
N PHE A 17 -14.67 -15.95 -23.35
CA PHE A 17 -13.86 -17.05 -23.87
C PHE A 17 -12.47 -16.50 -24.18
N VAL A 18 -11.51 -16.74 -23.28
CA VAL A 18 -10.09 -16.61 -23.61
C VAL A 18 -9.69 -17.81 -24.46
N SER A 19 -9.48 -17.58 -25.75
CA SER A 19 -8.84 -18.55 -26.62
C SER A 19 -7.39 -18.72 -26.16
N PHE A 20 -7.07 -19.86 -25.54
CA PHE A 20 -5.69 -20.24 -25.30
C PHE A 20 -5.03 -20.56 -26.65
N ASN A 21 -4.19 -19.64 -27.13
CA ASN A 21 -3.28 -19.94 -28.22
C ASN A 21 -2.12 -20.73 -27.61
N ALA A 22 -2.20 -22.06 -27.68
CA ALA A 22 -1.14 -22.95 -27.22
C ALA A 22 0.03 -22.84 -28.19
N ASN A 23 0.88 -21.83 -27.99
CA ASN A 23 2.19 -21.80 -28.64
C ASN A 23 3.05 -22.82 -27.89
N ALA A 24 3.20 -24.03 -28.44
CA ALA A 24 4.11 -25.03 -27.92
C ALA A 24 5.55 -24.52 -28.12
N SER A 25 6.01 -23.69 -27.18
CA SER A 25 7.41 -23.27 -27.13
C SER A 25 8.24 -24.49 -26.81
N SER A 26 9.05 -24.91 -27.78
CA SER A 26 10.13 -25.89 -27.58
C SER A 26 11.20 -25.23 -26.71
N ASN A 27 10.92 -25.13 -25.41
CA ASN A 27 11.82 -24.50 -24.45
C ASN A 27 12.99 -25.43 -24.15
N ASP A 28 14.17 -25.01 -24.61
CA ASP A 28 15.47 -25.48 -24.16
C ASP A 28 15.53 -25.45 -22.61
N PRO A 29 16.06 -26.48 -21.94
CA PRO A 29 16.08 -26.56 -20.47
C PRO A 29 16.80 -25.39 -19.78
N ALA A 30 17.58 -24.57 -20.51
CA ALA A 30 18.18 -23.35 -19.97
C ALA A 30 17.18 -22.21 -19.70
N THR A 31 16.04 -22.13 -20.41
CA THR A 31 15.05 -21.06 -20.19
C THR A 31 14.07 -21.36 -19.07
N ALA A 32 13.79 -22.62 -18.79
CA ALA A 32 12.91 -23.04 -17.69
C ALA A 32 13.42 -22.60 -16.31
N TYR A 33 14.74 -22.63 -16.11
CA TYR A 33 15.34 -22.10 -14.88
C TYR A 33 15.22 -20.58 -14.78
N HIS A 34 15.35 -19.86 -15.90
CA HIS A 34 15.25 -18.40 -15.93
C HIS A 34 13.83 -17.92 -15.57
N ASP A 35 12.80 -18.62 -16.04
CA ASP A 35 11.42 -18.31 -15.72
C ASP A 35 11.09 -18.61 -14.25
N TYR A 36 11.66 -19.67 -13.67
CA TYR A 36 11.48 -19.98 -12.25
C TYR A 36 12.05 -18.87 -11.34
N TYR A 37 13.22 -18.32 -11.68
CA TYR A 37 13.80 -17.20 -10.94
C TYR A 37 13.01 -15.90 -11.12
N LYS A 38 12.45 -15.64 -12.30
CA LYS A 38 11.56 -14.48 -12.51
C LYS A 38 10.26 -14.60 -11.74
N MET A 39 9.59 -15.75 -11.81
CA MET A 39 8.38 -16.01 -11.03
C MET A 39 8.63 -15.91 -9.52
N SER A 40 9.76 -16.44 -9.05
CA SER A 40 10.16 -16.33 -7.64
C SER A 40 10.47 -14.88 -7.23
N ALA A 41 11.07 -14.08 -8.10
CA ALA A 41 11.34 -12.66 -7.86
C ALA A 41 10.06 -11.81 -7.88
N GLU A 42 9.11 -12.11 -8.77
CA GLU A 42 7.78 -11.49 -8.82
C GLU A 42 6.93 -11.89 -7.61
N GLN A 43 7.02 -13.15 -7.16
CA GLN A 43 6.38 -13.63 -5.93
C GLN A 43 7.03 -13.02 -4.67
N LYS A 44 8.35 -12.84 -4.62
CA LYS A 44 9.03 -12.12 -3.52
C LYS A 44 8.73 -10.62 -3.50
N ALA A 45 8.43 -10.03 -4.66
CA ALA A 45 7.96 -8.64 -4.76
C ALA A 45 6.50 -8.48 -4.28
N THR A 46 5.79 -9.58 -4.05
CA THR A 46 4.44 -9.60 -3.49
C THR A 46 4.48 -9.64 -1.96
N ALA A 47 5.26 -8.75 -1.34
CA ALA A 47 4.93 -8.33 0.01
C ALA A 47 3.61 -7.55 -0.11
N ASN A 48 2.48 -8.21 0.19
CA ASN A 48 1.12 -7.70 0.03
C ASN A 48 1.05 -6.25 0.52
N THR A 49 1.11 -5.32 -0.44
CA THR A 49 1.04 -3.90 -0.14
C THR A 49 -0.44 -3.56 -0.18
N GLU A 50 -1.01 -3.29 0.97
CA GLU A 50 -2.40 -2.89 1.09
C GLU A 50 -2.50 -1.38 0.86
N VAL A 51 -3.37 -0.97 -0.06
CA VAL A 51 -3.65 0.46 -0.29
C VAL A 51 -5.03 0.77 0.26
N LYS A 52 -5.09 1.74 1.17
CA LYS A 52 -6.32 2.19 1.83
C LYS A 52 -6.45 3.69 1.69
N THR A 53 -7.66 4.16 1.42
CA THR A 53 -8.00 5.58 1.56
C THR A 53 -8.56 5.80 2.96
N ILE A 54 -8.00 6.75 3.69
CA ILE A 54 -8.42 7.11 5.06
C ILE A 54 -8.82 8.59 5.11
N GLU A 55 -9.80 8.92 5.93
CA GLU A 55 -10.22 10.29 6.18
C GLU A 55 -9.55 10.81 7.44
N VAL A 56 -8.78 11.90 7.32
CA VAL A 56 -8.03 12.52 8.41
C VAL A 56 -8.29 14.02 8.38
N ASN A 57 -8.85 14.56 9.47
CA ASN A 57 -9.13 16.00 9.61
C ASN A 57 -9.91 16.60 8.42
N GLY A 58 -10.84 15.83 7.83
CA GLY A 58 -11.65 16.25 6.68
C GLY A 58 -10.92 16.19 5.32
N LYS A 59 -9.72 15.59 5.28
CA LYS A 59 -8.96 15.31 4.07
C LYS A 59 -8.88 13.80 3.83
N SER A 60 -9.08 13.40 2.58
CA SER A 60 -8.79 12.04 2.12
C SER A 60 -7.29 11.86 1.90
N ILE A 61 -6.70 10.85 2.54
CA ILE A 61 -5.29 10.48 2.44
C ILE A 61 -5.20 9.07 1.86
N GLN A 62 -4.36 8.88 0.84
CA GLN A 62 -4.05 7.54 0.35
C GLN A 62 -2.87 6.98 1.13
N ALA A 63 -3.10 5.89 1.85
CA ALA A 63 -2.09 5.17 2.60
C ALA A 63 -1.74 3.84 1.91
N SER A 64 -0.46 3.50 1.83
CA SER A 64 -0.02 2.15 1.51
C SER A 64 0.70 1.54 2.70
N VAL A 65 0.38 0.29 3.02
CA VAL A 65 0.90 -0.44 4.17
C VAL A 65 1.52 -1.74 3.67
N ARG A 66 2.76 -2.00 4.10
CA ARG A 66 3.48 -3.23 3.78
C ARG A 66 4.12 -3.76 5.06
N ALA A 67 3.74 -4.97 5.46
CA ALA A 67 4.44 -5.68 6.52
C ALA A 67 5.57 -6.54 5.92
N SER A 68 6.76 -6.44 6.51
CA SER A 68 7.88 -7.32 6.20
C SER A 68 7.78 -8.63 6.98
N GLU A 69 8.47 -9.67 6.51
CA GLU A 69 8.62 -10.95 7.25
C GLU A 69 9.32 -10.76 8.61
N SER A 70 10.09 -9.67 8.79
CA SER A 70 10.74 -9.32 10.06
C SER A 70 9.83 -8.61 11.06
N GLY A 71 8.55 -8.38 10.71
CA GLY A 71 7.58 -7.67 11.56
C GLY A 71 7.71 -6.14 11.54
N ILE A 72 8.53 -5.59 10.63
CA ILE A 72 8.58 -4.14 10.36
C ILE A 72 7.40 -3.80 9.47
N VAL A 73 6.73 -2.68 9.74
CA VAL A 73 5.62 -2.20 8.92
C VAL A 73 6.00 -0.88 8.27
N ASP A 74 6.09 -0.90 6.95
CA ASP A 74 6.27 0.29 6.12
C ASP A 74 4.91 0.90 5.81
N ILE A 75 4.75 2.19 6.11
CA ILE A 75 3.54 2.96 5.86
C ILE A 75 3.92 4.15 5.00
N ALA A 76 3.28 4.35 3.84
CA ALA A 76 3.43 5.57 3.05
C ALA A 76 2.11 6.33 2.94
N LEU A 77 2.14 7.60 3.34
CA LEU A 77 1.01 8.53 3.29
C LEU A 77 1.17 9.46 2.08
N ASP A 78 0.15 9.55 1.23
CA ASP A 78 0.06 10.39 0.03
C ASP A 78 1.24 10.25 -0.98
N SER A 79 2.08 9.21 -0.85
CA SER A 79 3.27 8.87 -1.66
C SER A 79 3.88 10.03 -2.49
N PRO A 80 4.35 11.12 -1.85
CA PRO A 80 4.86 12.27 -2.57
C PRO A 80 6.29 12.05 -3.08
N ALA A 81 6.70 12.90 -4.04
CA ALA A 81 8.10 12.95 -4.49
C ALA A 81 9.05 13.44 -3.38
N ASN A 82 8.62 14.40 -2.57
CA ASN A 82 9.33 14.91 -1.40
C ASN A 82 8.73 14.32 -0.12
N PHE A 83 9.49 13.50 0.60
CA PHE A 83 9.02 12.78 1.77
C PHE A 83 10.03 12.78 2.91
N THR A 84 9.53 12.47 4.09
CA THR A 84 10.30 12.29 5.32
C THR A 84 9.92 10.97 5.96
N TYR A 85 10.90 10.32 6.60
CA TYR A 85 10.70 9.09 7.35
C TYR A 85 10.64 9.34 8.84
N TYR A 86 9.65 8.72 9.50
CA TYR A 86 9.50 8.70 10.95
C TYR A 86 9.47 7.25 11.41
N THR A 87 10.38 6.89 12.31
CA THR A 87 10.43 5.54 12.89
C THR A 87 9.79 5.58 14.27
N VAL A 88 8.81 4.70 14.50
CA VAL A 88 8.16 4.54 15.81
C VAL A 88 7.89 3.06 16.09
N GLY A 89 8.57 2.49 17.09
CA GLY A 89 8.49 1.06 17.35
C GLY A 89 8.97 0.25 16.14
N ASN A 90 8.09 -0.62 15.62
CA ASN A 90 8.32 -1.38 14.39
C ASN A 90 7.73 -0.71 13.13
N LEU A 91 7.20 0.52 13.24
CA LEU A 91 6.62 1.25 12.11
C LEU A 91 7.66 2.18 11.49
N ILE A 92 7.72 2.19 10.16
CA ILE A 92 8.45 3.16 9.35
C ILE A 92 7.43 3.94 8.54
N VAL A 93 7.24 5.20 8.89
CA VAL A 93 6.22 6.07 8.30
C VAL A 93 6.87 7.03 7.33
N LYS A 94 6.53 6.91 6.06
CA LYS A 94 6.89 7.83 4.97
C LYS A 94 5.73 8.80 4.76
N ALA A 95 5.96 10.08 5.02
CA ALA A 95 4.94 11.12 4.83
C ALA A 95 5.50 12.32 4.06
N PRO A 96 4.65 13.19 3.48
CA PRO A 96 5.08 14.46 2.92
C PRO A 96 5.87 15.29 3.94
N ALA A 97 6.92 15.97 3.49
CA ALA A 97 7.80 16.78 4.35
C ALA A 97 7.07 17.95 5.05
N ASP A 98 5.96 18.40 4.47
CA ASP A 98 5.08 19.44 4.95
C ASP A 98 3.86 18.91 5.72
N MET A 99 3.69 17.59 5.81
CA MET A 99 2.57 16.99 6.54
C MET A 99 2.71 17.25 8.04
N LEU A 100 1.64 17.76 8.66
CA LEU A 100 1.65 18.07 10.08
C LEU A 100 1.72 16.80 10.92
N LEU A 101 2.43 16.87 12.04
CA LEU A 101 2.53 15.76 13.00
C LEU A 101 1.15 15.25 13.45
N THR A 102 0.19 16.15 13.62
CA THR A 102 -1.20 15.80 13.97
C THR A 102 -1.86 14.94 12.91
N ASP A 103 -1.62 15.22 11.63
CA ASP A 103 -2.18 14.45 10.50
C ASP A 103 -1.48 13.10 10.37
N ILE A 104 -0.16 13.04 10.61
CA ILE A 104 0.59 11.79 10.63
C ILE A 104 0.05 10.86 11.72
N ASN A 105 -0.08 11.35 12.96
CA ASN A 105 -0.57 10.52 14.08
C ASN A 105 -2.05 10.16 13.95
N ALA A 106 -2.88 11.04 13.40
CA ALA A 106 -4.27 10.74 13.07
C ALA A 106 -4.36 9.66 11.96
N SER A 107 -3.47 9.71 10.97
CA SER A 107 -3.38 8.68 9.93
C SER A 107 -3.01 7.32 10.50
N LEU A 108 -2.03 7.25 11.39
CA LEU A 108 -1.65 6.01 12.08
C LEU A 108 -2.83 5.44 12.89
N THR A 109 -3.55 6.30 13.60
CA THR A 109 -4.74 5.91 14.36
C THR A 109 -5.85 5.38 13.43
N ALA A 110 -6.12 6.05 12.31
CA ALA A 110 -7.12 5.62 11.32
C ALA A 110 -6.76 4.30 10.60
N LEU A 111 -5.46 3.99 10.55
CA LEU A 111 -4.93 2.70 10.09
C LEU A 111 -4.95 1.61 11.18
N GLY A 112 -5.26 1.96 12.43
CA GLY A 112 -5.35 1.03 13.56
C GLY A 112 -4.05 0.85 14.35
N TYR A 113 -3.06 1.73 14.17
CA TYR A 113 -1.81 1.72 14.93
C TYR A 113 -1.90 2.65 16.13
N GLU A 114 -1.57 2.13 17.32
CA GLU A 114 -1.55 2.91 18.57
C GLU A 114 -0.25 3.72 18.74
N GLN A 115 0.81 3.32 18.03
CA GLN A 115 2.10 4.00 18.09
C GLN A 115 2.01 5.39 17.43
N GLN A 116 2.62 6.38 18.07
CA GLN A 116 2.62 7.77 17.60
C GLN A 116 4.04 8.30 17.42
N VAL A 117 4.24 9.07 16.35
CA VAL A 117 5.44 9.85 16.15
C VAL A 117 5.52 10.90 17.26
N SER A 118 6.65 10.93 17.97
CA SER A 118 6.86 11.89 19.05
C SER A 118 7.16 13.29 18.51
N ASN A 119 6.79 14.33 19.26
CA ASN A 119 7.11 15.73 18.93
C ASN A 119 8.61 15.94 18.68
N VAL A 120 9.46 15.30 19.49
CA VAL A 120 10.93 15.41 19.36
C VAL A 120 11.42 14.76 18.07
N GLY A 121 10.94 13.55 17.75
CA GLY A 121 11.31 12.86 16.51
C GLY A 121 10.87 13.64 15.27
N TYR A 122 9.68 14.23 15.31
CA TYR A 122 9.18 15.09 14.25
C TYR A 122 10.06 16.33 14.04
N LEU A 123 10.34 17.09 15.11
CA LEU A 123 11.14 18.32 15.01
C LEU A 123 12.57 18.07 14.53
N MET A 124 13.20 16.98 14.99
CA MET A 124 14.55 16.61 14.55
C MET A 124 14.61 16.36 13.03
N ASN A 125 13.57 15.73 12.47
CA ASN A 125 13.46 15.54 11.03
C ASN A 125 13.18 16.86 10.29
N GLN A 126 12.28 17.72 10.77
CA GLN A 126 12.01 19.02 10.14
C GLN A 126 13.26 19.92 10.09
N VAL A 127 14.06 19.93 11.16
CA VAL A 127 15.32 20.68 11.19
C VAL A 127 16.30 20.19 10.11
N GLN A 128 16.36 18.87 9.87
CA GLN A 128 17.23 18.32 8.82
C GLN A 128 16.76 18.69 7.41
N ILE A 129 15.45 18.73 7.18
CA ILE A 129 14.87 19.16 5.90
C ILE A 129 15.23 20.63 5.64
N ASN A 130 15.01 21.50 6.64
CA ASN A 130 15.27 22.93 6.54
C ASN A 130 16.76 23.27 6.35
N LYS A 131 17.68 22.38 6.73
CA LYS A 131 19.12 22.54 6.47
C LYS A 131 19.55 22.15 5.05
N LYS A 132 18.70 21.41 4.33
CA LYS A 132 18.97 20.89 2.97
C LYS A 132 18.29 21.71 1.87
N SER A 133 17.38 22.60 2.23
CA SER A 133 16.81 23.63 1.34
C SER A 133 17.72 24.85 1.29
#